data_AF-A0A381NFB3-F1
#
_entry.id   AF-A0A381NFB3-F1
#
_cell.length_a   1.000
_cell.length_b   1.000
_cell.length_c   1.000
_cell.angle_alpha   90.00
_cell.angle_beta   90.00
_cell.angle_gamma   90.00
#
_symmetry.space_group_name_H-M   'P 1'
#
loop_
_entity.id
_entity.type
_entity.pdbx_description
1 polymer ?
#
loop_
_entity_poly.entity_id
_entity_poly.type
_entity_poly.pdbx_seq_one_letter_code
_entity_poly.pdbx_strand_id
1 'polypeptide(L)'
;MKFPEISKTHLILFFLTIISTLIAGSIMQGGNPLGSPTDIILGIPFSITLMLILGCHEFGHYYYALKHNVDATLPYFLPAPPYLFIIGTFGAFIKIKSPIYKKDALLQIGAAGPIAGFIIAVPALIIGLLLSDVIAINDQYKGIILGDSLLMKIFTSIIFPDLIDGHDILLHPVAFAGWIGLLVTML
;
A
#
# COMPACT_ATOMS: atom_id res chain seq x y z
N MET A 1 -24.94 -12.36 12.89
CA MET A 1 -23.49 -12.05 12.76
C MET A 1 -23.00 -11.48 14.08
N LYS A 2 -22.02 -12.10 14.74
CA LYS A 2 -21.31 -11.47 15.86
C LYS A 2 -20.14 -10.71 15.26
N PHE A 3 -20.13 -9.38 15.42
CA PHE A 3 -18.95 -8.60 15.06
C PHE A 3 -17.83 -8.90 16.06
N PRO A 4 -16.58 -9.11 15.60
CA PRO A 4 -15.44 -9.27 16.49
C PRO A 4 -15.26 -8.00 17.32
N GLU A 5 -14.96 -8.16 18.60
CA GLU A 5 -14.67 -7.03 19.48
C GLU A 5 -13.41 -6.30 19.02
N ILE A 6 -13.49 -4.96 18.97
CA ILE A 6 -12.34 -4.11 18.65
C ILE A 6 -11.41 -4.11 19.87
N SER A 7 -10.41 -4.98 19.85
CA SER A 7 -9.36 -4.97 20.87
C SER A 7 -8.51 -3.70 20.76
N LYS A 8 -8.08 -3.16 21.91
CA LYS A 8 -7.13 -2.03 22.00
C LYS A 8 -5.88 -2.27 21.16
N THR A 9 -5.45 -3.52 21.01
CA THR A 9 -4.29 -3.89 20.18
C THR A 9 -4.47 -3.53 18.71
N HIS A 10 -5.66 -3.74 18.12
CA HIS A 10 -5.92 -3.38 16.72
C HIS A 10 -5.79 -1.87 16.50
N LEU A 11 -6.37 -1.08 17.42
CA LEU A 11 -6.33 0.37 17.35
C LEU A 11 -4.91 0.89 17.52
N ILE A 12 -4.17 0.42 18.52
CA ILE A 12 -2.78 0.83 18.76
C ILE A 12 -1.93 0.55 17.52
N LEU A 13 -2.01 -0.68 17.00
CA LEU A 13 -1.24 -1.09 15.83
C LEU A 13 -1.61 -0.30 14.57
N PHE A 14 -2.90 -0.02 14.37
CA PHE A 14 -3.37 0.83 13.27
C PHE A 14 -2.80 2.25 13.36
N PHE A 15 -2.90 2.91 14.51
CA PHE A 15 -2.36 4.26 14.69
C PHE A 15 -0.84 4.30 14.57
N LEU A 16 -0.14 3.29 15.11
CA LEU A 16 1.31 3.18 14.94
C LEU A 16 1.70 3.02 13.46
N THR A 17 0.92 2.26 12.69
CA THR A 17 1.16 2.08 11.25
C THR A 17 0.90 3.36 10.47
N ILE A 18 -0.12 4.14 10.83
CA ILE A 18 -0.33 5.46 10.23
C ILE A 18 0.88 6.36 10.50
N ILE A 19 1.35 6.43 11.75
CA ILE A 19 2.50 7.28 12.10
C ILE A 19 3.75 6.83 11.34
N SER A 20 4.04 5.53 11.29
CA SER A 20 5.22 5.03 10.59
C SER A 20 5.15 5.23 9.08
N THR A 21 3.98 5.06 8.46
CA THR A 21 3.79 5.30 7.02
C THR A 21 3.81 6.80 6.68
N LEU A 22 3.28 7.67 7.54
CA LEU A 22 3.41 9.13 7.38
C LEU A 22 4.87 9.57 7.40
N ILE A 23 5.65 9.08 8.37
CA ILE A 23 7.08 9.38 8.46
C ILE A 23 7.81 8.86 7.22
N ALA A 24 7.54 7.62 6.80
CA ALA A 24 8.13 7.04 5.59
C ALA A 24 7.81 7.89 4.34
N GLY A 25 6.55 8.25 4.12
CA GLY A 25 6.13 9.08 2.99
C GLY A 25 6.74 10.48 3.00
N SER A 26 6.90 11.07 4.19
CA SER A 26 7.57 12.36 4.36
C SER A 26 9.05 12.29 3.96
N ILE A 27 9.77 11.28 4.47
CA ILE A 27 11.19 11.04 4.13
C ILE A 27 11.36 10.79 2.63
N MET A 28 10.44 10.04 2.01
CA MET A 28 10.46 9.80 0.57
C MET A 28 10.34 11.07 -0.28
N GLN A 29 9.60 12.07 0.20
CA GLN A 29 9.49 13.38 -0.45
C GLN A 29 10.66 14.31 -0.08
N GLY A 30 11.67 13.81 0.61
CA GLY A 30 12.83 14.59 1.06
C GLY A 30 12.57 15.41 2.33
N GLY A 31 11.42 15.22 2.99
CA GLY A 31 11.11 15.87 4.26
C GLY A 31 11.92 15.28 5.43
N ASN A 32 12.12 16.09 6.48
CA ASN A 32 12.77 15.64 7.71
C ASN A 32 11.82 15.83 8.91
N PRO A 33 10.90 14.87 9.15
CA PRO A 33 9.90 15.00 10.20
C PRO A 33 10.48 15.03 11.62
N LEU A 34 11.75 14.62 11.82
CA LEU A 34 12.44 14.74 13.12
C LEU A 34 12.97 16.16 13.38
N GLY A 35 13.32 16.90 12.33
CA GLY A 35 13.79 18.29 12.44
C GLY A 35 12.65 19.31 12.32
N SER A 36 11.72 19.06 11.40
CA SER A 36 10.57 19.92 11.09
C SER A 36 9.29 19.08 11.15
N PRO A 37 8.54 19.11 12.27
CA PRO A 37 7.33 18.30 12.44
C PRO A 37 6.25 18.57 11.39
N THR A 38 6.28 19.72 10.72
CA THR A 38 5.34 20.07 9.63
C THR A 38 5.54 19.20 8.38
N ASP A 39 6.74 18.64 8.18
CA ASP A 39 7.06 17.85 6.99
C ASP A 39 6.29 16.53 6.96
N ILE A 40 5.70 16.10 8.08
CA ILE A 40 4.80 14.94 8.16
C ILE A 40 3.64 15.05 7.16
N ILE A 41 3.21 16.28 6.85
CA ILE A 41 2.13 16.55 5.89
C ILE A 41 2.49 16.02 4.49
N LEU A 42 3.76 16.03 4.11
CA LEU A 42 4.24 15.49 2.82
C LEU A 42 4.01 13.97 2.70
N GLY A 43 3.93 13.27 3.83
CA GLY A 43 3.66 11.83 3.86
C GLY A 43 2.18 11.45 3.77
N ILE A 44 1.27 12.40 3.87
CA ILE A 44 -0.18 12.14 3.86
C ILE A 44 -0.64 11.42 2.58
N PRO A 45 -0.28 11.87 1.36
CA PRO A 45 -0.72 11.21 0.14
C PRO A 45 -0.29 9.74 0.07
N PHE A 46 0.94 9.44 0.52
CA PHE A 46 1.46 8.08 0.60
C PHE A 46 0.71 7.23 1.63
N SER A 47 0.65 7.70 2.88
CA SER A 47 0.05 6.96 4.00
C SER A 47 -1.42 6.65 3.73
N ILE A 48 -2.21 7.63 3.31
CA ILE A 48 -3.64 7.41 3.01
C ILE A 48 -3.82 6.37 1.91
N THR A 49 -3.07 6.50 0.81
CA THR A 49 -3.16 5.59 -0.33
C THR A 49 -2.79 4.16 0.08
N LEU A 50 -1.66 3.99 0.76
CA LEU A 50 -1.19 2.67 1.17
C LEU A 50 -2.12 2.02 2.20
N MET A 51 -2.56 2.78 3.21
CA MET A 51 -3.49 2.28 4.23
C MET A 51 -4.85 1.90 3.62
N LEU A 52 -5.31 2.63 2.61
CA LEU A 52 -6.53 2.29 1.88
C LEU A 52 -6.37 0.96 1.12
N ILE A 53 -5.26 0.77 0.41
CA ILE A 53 -4.99 -0.47 -0.34
C ILE A 53 -4.93 -1.67 0.62
N LEU A 54 -4.10 -1.59 1.67
CA LEU A 54 -3.95 -2.65 2.67
C LEU A 54 -5.25 -2.92 3.42
N GLY A 55 -5.97 -1.86 3.78
CA GLY A 55 -7.26 -1.97 4.43
C GLY A 55 -8.27 -2.70 3.55
N CYS A 56 -8.45 -2.26 2.31
CA CYS A 56 -9.36 -2.92 1.36
C CYS A 56 -8.98 -4.37 1.08
N HIS A 57 -7.69 -4.68 1.00
CA HIS A 57 -7.18 -6.04 0.87
C HIS A 57 -7.63 -6.92 2.05
N GLU A 58 -7.30 -6.53 3.28
CA GLU A 58 -7.66 -7.33 4.46
C GLU A 58 -9.17 -7.38 4.71
N PHE A 59 -9.88 -6.29 4.43
CA PHE A 59 -11.34 -6.28 4.51
C PHE A 59 -12.00 -7.17 3.44
N GLY A 60 -11.37 -7.37 2.28
CA GLY A 60 -11.80 -8.34 1.27
C GLY A 60 -11.79 -9.76 1.82
N HIS A 61 -10.68 -10.18 2.43
CA HIS A 61 -10.58 -11.47 3.12
C HIS A 61 -11.61 -11.59 4.24
N TYR A 62 -11.72 -10.56 5.08
CA TYR A 62 -12.64 -10.55 6.23
C TYR A 62 -14.11 -10.67 5.80
N TYR A 63 -14.52 -9.91 4.77
CA TYR A 63 -15.88 -9.95 4.26
C TYR A 63 -16.27 -11.34 3.75
N TYR A 64 -15.38 -12.00 3.00
CA TYR A 64 -15.65 -13.36 2.53
C TYR A 64 -15.56 -14.41 3.64
N ALA A 65 -14.72 -14.21 4.65
CA ALA A 65 -14.70 -15.06 5.83
C ALA A 65 -16.07 -15.03 6.54
N LEU A 66 -16.61 -13.82 6.77
CA LEU A 66 -17.96 -13.64 7.32
C LEU A 66 -19.04 -14.28 6.45
N LYS A 67 -18.97 -14.09 5.13
CA LYS A 67 -19.95 -14.66 4.17
C LYS A 67 -19.98 -16.20 4.22
N HIS A 68 -18.84 -16.83 4.47
CA HIS A 68 -18.70 -18.28 4.59
C HIS A 68 -18.86 -18.80 6.04
N ASN A 69 -19.25 -17.95 6.99
CA ASN A 69 -19.35 -18.27 8.41
C ASN A 69 -18.03 -18.79 9.01
N VAL A 70 -16.91 -18.25 8.54
CA VAL A 70 -15.57 -18.49 9.09
C VAL A 70 -15.25 -17.35 10.05
N ASP A 71 -15.01 -17.68 11.31
CA ASP A 71 -14.59 -16.72 12.31
C ASP A 71 -13.21 -16.14 11.98
N ALA A 72 -13.12 -14.82 11.91
CA ALA A 72 -11.89 -14.08 11.64
C ALA A 72 -11.77 -12.84 12.57
N THR A 73 -10.55 -12.34 12.76
CA THR A 73 -10.31 -11.04 13.42
C THR A 73 -10.52 -9.87 12.46
N LEU A 74 -10.61 -8.67 13.03
CA LEU A 74 -10.33 -7.45 12.27
C LEU A 74 -8.87 -7.43 11.81
N PRO A 75 -8.52 -6.59 10.81
CA PRO A 75 -7.15 -6.46 10.33
C PRO A 75 -6.19 -6.01 11.44
N TYR A 76 -5.02 -6.62 11.49
CA TYR A 76 -3.86 -6.15 12.24
C TYR A 76 -2.93 -5.45 11.28
N PHE A 77 -2.72 -4.13 11.45
CA PHE A 77 -1.75 -3.37 10.66
C PHE A 77 -0.42 -3.38 11.38
N LEU A 78 0.65 -3.85 10.74
CA LEU A 78 1.94 -4.01 11.40
C LEU A 78 2.86 -2.85 11.04
N PRO A 79 3.19 -1.95 11.99
CA PRO A 79 4.11 -0.85 11.72
C PRO A 79 5.53 -1.39 11.52
N ALA A 80 6.29 -0.76 10.62
CA ALA A 80 7.71 -1.02 10.45
C ALA A 80 8.49 0.27 10.72
N PRO A 81 9.70 0.20 11.32
CA PRO A 81 10.53 1.38 11.50
C PRO A 81 10.88 1.99 10.13
N PRO A 82 10.51 3.24 9.84
CA PRO A 82 10.63 3.83 8.50
C PRO A 82 12.08 3.95 8.01
N TYR A 83 13.04 4.00 8.93
CA TYR A 83 14.48 4.00 8.61
C TYR A 83 15.03 2.63 8.19
N LEU A 84 14.37 1.54 8.57
CA LEU A 84 14.75 0.17 8.22
C LEU A 84 13.93 -0.38 7.06
N PHE A 85 12.69 0.09 6.92
CA PHE A 85 11.76 -0.35 5.90
C PHE A 85 11.14 0.87 5.20
N ILE A 86 11.52 1.09 3.94
CA ILE A 86 11.18 2.30 3.16
C ILE A 86 9.67 2.55 3.06
N ILE A 87 8.87 1.48 3.18
CA ILE A 87 7.40 1.52 3.09
C ILE A 87 6.76 1.99 4.42
N GLY A 88 7.46 1.89 5.54
CA GLY A 88 6.94 2.24 6.87
C GLY A 88 5.94 1.23 7.46
N THR A 89 5.66 0.11 6.79
CA THR A 89 4.81 -0.97 7.30
C THR A 89 5.26 -2.32 6.78
N PHE A 90 5.05 -3.38 7.58
CA PHE A 90 5.20 -4.77 7.15
C PHE A 90 3.95 -5.32 6.43
N GLY A 91 2.91 -4.49 6.29
CA GLY A 91 1.61 -4.87 5.75
C GLY A 91 0.56 -5.02 6.83
N ALA A 92 -0.54 -5.66 6.47
CA ALA A 92 -1.63 -5.99 7.37
C ALA A 92 -2.01 -7.46 7.20
N PHE A 93 -2.72 -8.03 8.17
CA PHE A 93 -3.27 -9.38 8.05
C PHE A 93 -4.50 -9.57 8.93
N ILE A 94 -5.42 -10.44 8.52
CA ILE A 94 -6.47 -11.01 9.38
C ILE A 94 -6.04 -12.38 9.95
N LYS A 95 -6.56 -12.72 11.13
CA LYS A 95 -6.37 -14.04 11.73
C LYS A 95 -7.65 -14.86 11.62
N ILE A 96 -7.60 -15.97 10.90
CA ILE A 96 -8.65 -16.97 10.88
C ILE A 96 -8.65 -17.74 12.22
N LYS A 97 -9.81 -17.81 12.88
CA LYS A 97 -10.01 -18.41 14.21
C LYS A 97 -10.71 -19.77 14.18
N SER A 98 -11.31 -20.13 13.04
CA SER A 98 -12.06 -21.38 12.87
C SER A 98 -11.61 -22.13 11.61
N PRO A 99 -11.76 -23.46 11.54
CA PRO A 99 -11.37 -24.22 10.37
C PRO A 99 -12.22 -23.89 9.14
N ILE A 100 -11.60 -23.88 7.95
CA ILE A 100 -12.28 -23.73 6.68
C ILE A 100 -12.56 -25.12 6.10
N TYR A 101 -13.82 -25.57 6.16
CA TYR A 101 -14.19 -26.93 5.74
C TYR A 101 -14.43 -27.10 4.24
N LYS A 102 -14.71 -26.01 3.51
CA LYS A 102 -15.05 -26.07 2.08
C LYS A 102 -13.98 -25.42 1.22
N LYS A 103 -13.66 -26.05 0.08
CA LYS A 103 -12.63 -25.59 -0.86
C LYS A 103 -13.02 -24.29 -1.57
N ASP A 104 -14.30 -24.13 -1.89
CA ASP A 104 -14.84 -22.91 -2.48
C ASP A 104 -14.72 -21.72 -1.52
N ALA A 105 -14.99 -21.93 -0.23
CA ALA A 105 -14.77 -20.92 0.81
C ALA A 105 -13.30 -20.52 0.89
N LEU A 106 -12.38 -21.49 0.91
CA LEU A 106 -10.94 -21.20 0.93
C LEU A 106 -10.50 -20.36 -0.28
N LEU A 107 -10.92 -20.75 -1.49
CA LEU A 107 -10.58 -20.04 -2.72
C LEU A 107 -11.15 -18.61 -2.74
N GLN A 108 -12.42 -18.45 -2.35
CA GLN A 108 -13.06 -17.14 -2.36
C GLN A 108 -12.48 -16.21 -1.29
N ILE A 109 -12.21 -16.72 -0.08
CA ILE A 109 -11.54 -15.94 0.96
C ILE A 109 -10.16 -15.53 0.50
N GLY A 110 -9.35 -16.48 -0.01
CA GLY A 110 -7.99 -16.21 -0.47
C GLY A 110 -7.92 -15.23 -1.65
N ALA A 111 -8.82 -15.32 -2.62
CA ALA A 111 -8.82 -14.42 -3.77
C ALA A 111 -9.39 -13.01 -3.46
N ALA A 112 -10.29 -12.90 -2.48
CA ALA A 112 -11.01 -11.66 -2.22
C ALA A 112 -10.11 -10.50 -1.80
N GLY A 113 -9.07 -10.75 -0.99
CA GLY A 113 -8.14 -9.70 -0.57
C GLY A 113 -7.30 -9.13 -1.72
N PRO A 114 -6.55 -9.97 -2.44
CA PRO A 114 -5.85 -9.63 -3.67
C PRO A 114 -6.69 -8.79 -4.65
N ILE A 115 -7.90 -9.27 -4.96
CA ILE A 115 -8.80 -8.58 -5.89
C ILE A 115 -9.23 -7.22 -5.34
N ALA A 116 -9.64 -7.14 -4.07
CA ALA A 116 -10.08 -5.89 -3.46
C ALA A 116 -8.96 -4.85 -3.39
N GLY A 117 -7.75 -5.25 -2.99
CA GLY A 117 -6.60 -4.35 -2.98
C GLY A 117 -6.19 -3.92 -4.40
N PHE A 118 -6.24 -4.82 -5.38
CA PHE A 118 -5.88 -4.52 -6.77
C PHE A 118 -6.81 -3.49 -7.40
N ILE A 119 -8.13 -3.59 -7.14
CA ILE A 119 -9.13 -2.61 -7.60
C ILE A 119 -8.83 -1.19 -7.10
N ILE A 120 -8.20 -1.04 -5.93
CA ILE A 120 -7.80 0.25 -5.37
C ILE A 120 -6.40 0.67 -5.86
N ALA A 121 -5.47 -0.28 -5.94
CA ALA A 121 -4.08 -0.03 -6.34
C ALA A 121 -3.98 0.48 -7.78
N VAL A 122 -4.80 -0.03 -8.71
CA VAL A 122 -4.76 0.37 -10.13
C VAL A 122 -5.14 1.84 -10.33
N PRO A 123 -6.31 2.35 -9.85
CA PRO A 123 -6.63 3.77 -9.92
C PRO A 123 -5.61 4.64 -9.18
N ALA A 124 -5.14 4.21 -8.01
CA ALA A 124 -4.13 4.94 -7.26
C ALA A 124 -2.83 5.08 -8.07
N LEU A 125 -2.39 4.01 -8.73
CA LEU A 125 -1.22 4.05 -9.59
C LEU A 125 -1.41 5.01 -10.77
N ILE A 126 -2.54 4.94 -11.46
CA ILE A 126 -2.84 5.84 -12.60
C ILE A 126 -2.84 7.30 -12.14
N ILE A 127 -3.55 7.63 -11.05
CA ILE A 127 -3.61 8.98 -10.49
C ILE A 127 -2.21 9.43 -10.07
N GLY A 128 -1.46 8.56 -9.40
CA GLY A 128 -0.10 8.85 -8.98
C GLY A 128 0.82 9.13 -10.16
N LEU A 129 0.72 8.36 -11.24
CA LEU A 129 1.52 8.56 -12.45
C LEU A 129 1.19 9.89 -13.13
N LEU A 130 -0.09 10.29 -13.18
CA LEU A 130 -0.49 11.61 -13.68
C LEU A 130 0.05 12.78 -12.84
N LEU A 131 0.36 12.54 -11.56
CA LEU A 131 0.96 13.51 -10.64
C LEU A 131 2.49 13.40 -10.57
N SER A 132 3.10 12.48 -11.32
CA SER A 132 4.54 12.25 -11.31
C SER A 132 5.25 13.18 -12.28
N ASP A 133 6.47 13.56 -11.94
CA ASP A 133 7.29 14.46 -12.73
C ASP A 133 8.33 13.69 -13.54
N VAL A 134 8.67 14.18 -14.73
CA VAL A 134 9.77 13.63 -15.54
C VAL A 134 11.02 14.46 -15.25
N ILE A 135 12.10 13.78 -14.83
CA ILE A 135 13.37 14.42 -14.50
C ILE A 135 14.48 13.88 -15.40
N ALA A 136 15.47 14.71 -15.69
CA ALA A 136 16.68 14.25 -16.37
C ALA A 136 17.54 13.44 -15.39
N ILE A 137 18.04 12.28 -15.84
CA ILE A 137 18.95 11.43 -15.07
C ILE A 137 20.25 12.22 -14.91
N ASN A 138 20.50 12.70 -13.70
CA ASN A 138 21.75 13.35 -13.32
C ASN A 138 22.34 12.65 -12.08
N ASP A 139 23.65 12.79 -11.87
CA ASP A 139 24.34 12.21 -10.71
C ASP A 139 23.90 12.82 -9.36
N GLN A 140 23.00 13.81 -9.35
CA GLN A 140 22.48 14.45 -8.14
C GLN A 140 21.27 13.71 -7.55
N TYR A 141 20.49 13.01 -8.36
CA TYR A 141 19.34 12.23 -7.89
C TYR A 141 19.76 10.81 -7.49
N LYS A 142 20.06 10.62 -6.20
CA LYS A 142 20.20 9.28 -5.59
C LYS A 142 18.83 8.68 -5.28
N GLY A 143 18.16 8.15 -6.30
CA GLY A 143 16.90 7.41 -6.16
C GLY A 143 17.09 5.90 -6.04
N ILE A 144 16.03 5.19 -5.65
CA ILE A 144 15.94 3.74 -5.80
C ILE A 144 15.27 3.49 -7.15
N ILE A 145 15.95 2.77 -8.04
CA ILE A 145 15.34 2.32 -9.30
C ILE A 145 14.35 1.20 -8.95
N LEU A 146 13.08 1.41 -9.26
CA LEU A 146 12.04 0.42 -9.02
C LEU A 146 12.03 -0.64 -10.13
N GLY A 147 11.58 -1.84 -9.77
CA GLY A 147 11.31 -2.90 -10.75
C GLY A 147 10.03 -2.61 -11.54
N ASP A 148 10.08 -2.84 -12.85
CA ASP A 148 8.91 -2.68 -13.71
C ASP A 148 7.98 -3.90 -13.67
N SER A 149 6.74 -3.70 -13.23
CA SER A 149 5.66 -4.66 -13.51
C SER A 149 5.11 -4.44 -14.92
N LEU A 150 4.48 -5.47 -15.52
CA LEU A 150 3.86 -5.34 -16.83
C LEU A 150 2.83 -4.21 -16.85
N LEU A 151 2.04 -4.09 -15.78
CA LEU A 151 1.05 -3.03 -15.62
C LEU A 151 1.69 -1.65 -15.56
N MET A 152 2.82 -1.54 -14.83
CA MET A 152 3.60 -0.30 -14.75
C MET A 152 4.06 0.14 -16.14
N LYS A 153 4.66 -0.77 -16.92
CA LYS A 153 5.12 -0.47 -18.30
C LYS A 153 4.00 -0.02 -19.22
N ILE A 154 2.83 -0.67 -19.13
CA ILE A 154 1.66 -0.30 -19.93
C ILE A 154 1.22 1.12 -19.56
N PHE A 155 1.09 1.44 -18.28
CA PHE A 155 0.63 2.78 -17.89
C PHE A 155 1.67 3.87 -18.12
N THR A 156 2.96 3.61 -17.87
CA THR A 156 4.01 4.59 -18.16
C THR A 156 4.10 4.87 -19.65
N SER A 157 4.02 3.85 -20.51
CA SER A 157 4.04 4.07 -21.98
C SER A 157 2.81 4.82 -22.50
N ILE A 158 1.65 4.68 -21.85
CA ILE A 158 0.43 5.42 -22.23
C ILE A 158 0.47 6.87 -21.73
N ILE A 159 0.93 7.09 -20.50
CA ILE A 159 0.91 8.42 -19.84
C ILE A 159 2.11 9.28 -20.27
N PHE A 160 3.28 8.65 -20.46
CA PHE A 160 4.53 9.28 -20.88
C PHE A 160 5.04 8.66 -22.20
N PRO A 161 4.33 8.87 -23.32
CA PRO A 161 4.69 8.27 -24.61
C PRO A 161 6.00 8.83 -25.19
N ASP A 162 6.35 10.08 -24.83
CA ASP A 162 7.51 10.81 -25.33
C ASP A 162 8.69 10.79 -24.34
N LEU A 163 8.82 9.75 -23.51
CA LEU A 163 9.94 9.66 -22.57
C LEU A 163 11.26 9.49 -23.34
N ILE A 164 12.09 10.54 -23.33
CA ILE A 164 13.36 10.60 -24.06
C ILE A 164 14.45 9.83 -23.30
N ASP A 165 15.32 9.13 -24.03
CA ASP A 165 16.52 8.50 -23.47
C ASP A 165 17.32 9.48 -22.60
N GLY A 166 17.58 9.10 -21.34
CA GLY A 166 18.25 9.96 -20.35
C GLY A 166 17.31 10.73 -19.41
N HIS A 167 15.99 10.53 -19.52
CA HIS A 167 15.01 10.98 -18.53
C HIS A 167 14.39 9.78 -17.79
N ASP A 168 13.98 10.00 -16.55
CA ASP A 168 13.28 9.03 -15.73
C ASP A 168 12.08 9.68 -15.03
N ILE A 169 11.12 8.86 -14.59
CA ILE A 169 9.90 9.30 -13.94
C ILE A 169 10.12 9.33 -12.43
N LEU A 170 10.13 10.53 -11.85
CA LEU A 170 10.10 10.71 -10.41
C LEU A 170 8.68 10.43 -9.89
N LEU A 171 8.49 9.23 -9.34
CA LEU A 171 7.19 8.79 -8.87
C LEU A 171 6.66 9.65 -7.73
N HIS A 172 5.45 10.17 -7.92
CA HIS A 172 4.67 10.76 -6.85
C HIS A 172 4.40 9.70 -5.75
N PRO A 173 4.30 10.06 -4.46
CA PRO A 173 4.14 9.08 -3.39
C PRO A 173 2.88 8.21 -3.52
N VAL A 174 1.84 8.74 -4.15
CA VAL A 174 0.62 7.97 -4.50
C VAL A 174 0.92 6.88 -5.54
N ALA A 175 1.76 7.18 -6.54
CA ALA A 175 2.16 6.21 -7.57
C ALA A 175 2.99 5.09 -6.94
N PHE A 176 3.92 5.45 -6.06
CA PHE A 176 4.73 4.49 -5.33
C PHE A 176 3.88 3.60 -4.41
N ALA A 177 2.91 4.16 -3.67
CA ALA A 177 1.96 3.39 -2.88
C ALA A 177 1.13 2.43 -3.76
N GLY A 178 0.68 2.89 -4.93
CA GLY A 178 0.00 2.05 -5.93
C GLY A 178 0.88 0.90 -6.42
N TRP A 179 2.16 1.19 -6.74
CA TRP A 179 3.14 0.19 -7.15
C TRP A 179 3.39 -0.87 -6.06
N ILE A 180 3.54 -0.46 -4.79
CA ILE A 180 3.60 -1.39 -3.65
C ILE A 180 2.32 -2.20 -3.56
N GLY A 181 1.17 -1.55 -3.72
CA GLY A 181 -0.13 -2.18 -3.71
C GLY A 181 -0.22 -3.32 -4.72
N LEU A 182 0.26 -3.12 -5.94
CA LEU A 182 0.32 -4.18 -6.96
C LEU A 182 1.14 -5.37 -6.50
N LEU A 183 2.27 -5.14 -5.83
CA LEU A 183 3.14 -6.20 -5.30
C LEU A 183 2.45 -6.98 -4.18
N VAL A 184 1.83 -6.28 -3.23
CA VAL A 184 1.12 -6.89 -2.09
C VAL A 184 -0.12 -7.66 -2.56
N THR A 185 -0.82 -7.18 -3.59
CA THR A 185 -2.03 -7.84 -4.12
C THR A 185 -1.76 -9.08 -4.95
N MET A 186 -0.50 -9.45 -5.19
CA MET A 186 -0.15 -10.71 -5.85
C MET A 186 0.15 -11.87 -4.87
N LEU A 187 0.09 -11.61 -3.55
CA LEU A 187 0.24 -12.61 -2.48
C LEU A 187 -1.12 -13.22 -2.09
#